data_AF-A0A524GZX3-F1
#
_entry.id   AF-A0A524GZX3-F1
#
_cell.length_a   1.000
_cell.length_b   1.000
_cell.length_c   1.000
_cell.angle_alpha   90.00
_cell.angle_beta   90.00
_cell.angle_gamma   90.00
#
_symmetry.space_group_name_H-M   'P 1'
#
loop_
_entity.id
_entity.type
_entity.pdbx_description
1 polymer ?
#
loop_
_entity_poly.entity_id
_entity_poly.type
_entity_poly.pdbx_seq_one_letter_code
_entity_poly.pdbx_strand_id
1 'polypeptide(L)'
;MYANIFLTPRVAEDTLVIPQEAVIDSGVRKVVFVSLGNGHFQPRDVRLGAEGNQNEYQVLDGLKEGEEIVLSAQFMLDSESRLREAIQKMLEPQKPAPAENAQTGSPAPPPGKPQPQTHEGHSADQGGLKEQKMAPAPEKVAPTDHSGHGASK
;
A
#
# COMPACT_ATOMS: atom_id res chain seq x y z
N MET A 1 45.27 37.99 -0.46
CA MET A 1 44.93 37.68 -1.87
C MET A 1 43.84 36.62 -1.84
N TYR A 2 42.88 36.66 -2.75
CA TYR A 2 41.77 35.71 -2.80
C TYR A 2 41.59 35.23 -4.24
N ALA A 3 41.12 33.99 -4.41
CA ALA A 3 40.80 33.42 -5.70
C ALA A 3 39.39 32.81 -5.63
N ASN A 4 38.60 32.98 -6.68
CA ASN A 4 37.35 32.26 -6.85
C ASN A 4 37.64 30.92 -7.53
N ILE A 5 37.16 29.83 -6.94
CA ILE A 5 37.31 28.48 -7.47
C ILE A 5 35.91 27.95 -7.76
N PHE A 6 35.64 27.64 -9.03
CA PHE A 6 34.40 27.01 -9.46
C PHE A 6 34.66 25.52 -9.64
N LEU A 7 33.97 24.68 -8.86
CA LEU A 7 33.97 23.23 -9.01
C LEU A 7 32.71 22.80 -9.75
N THR A 8 32.87 22.16 -10.90
CA THR A 8 31.77 21.46 -11.59
C THR A 8 31.84 19.98 -11.20
N PRO A 9 30.94 19.48 -10.33
CA PRO A 9 30.94 18.07 -9.96
C PRO A 9 30.56 17.20 -11.17
N ARG A 10 31.27 16.08 -11.34
CA ARG A 10 30.82 14.99 -12.22
C ARG A 10 29.68 14.24 -11.52
N VAL A 11 28.45 14.57 -11.85
CA VAL A 11 27.31 13.67 -11.62
C VAL A 11 27.45 12.48 -12.58
N ALA A 12 27.04 11.28 -12.19
CA ALA A 12 27.04 10.14 -13.09
C ALA A 12 25.94 10.33 -14.14
N GLU A 13 26.26 10.10 -15.42
CA GLU A 13 25.34 10.34 -16.55
C GLU A 13 24.09 9.43 -16.48
N ASP A 14 24.24 8.23 -15.92
CA ASP A 14 23.15 7.32 -15.55
C ASP A 14 22.92 7.36 -14.02
N THR A 15 21.92 8.10 -13.59
CA THR A 15 21.54 8.21 -12.17
C THR A 15 20.07 8.61 -12.03
N LEU A 16 19.35 7.91 -11.16
CA LEU A 16 18.00 8.28 -10.79
C LEU A 16 18.02 9.62 -10.04
N VAL A 17 17.29 10.60 -10.56
CA VAL A 17 17.07 11.91 -9.92
C VAL A 17 15.60 12.09 -9.56
N ILE A 18 15.35 12.87 -8.50
CA ILE A 18 14.00 13.29 -8.09
C ILE A 18 13.97 14.79 -7.75
N PRO A 19 12.85 15.49 -7.97
CA PRO A 19 12.71 16.89 -7.54
C PRO A 19 12.91 17.05 -6.03
N GLN A 20 13.57 18.12 -5.61
CA GLN A 20 13.76 18.49 -4.21
C GLN A 20 12.43 18.58 -3.44
N GLU A 21 11.38 19.05 -4.10
CA GLU A 21 10.02 19.16 -3.53
C GLU A 21 9.28 17.82 -3.31
N ALA A 22 9.79 16.70 -3.84
CA ALA A 22 9.29 15.35 -3.52
C ALA A 22 9.84 14.80 -2.19
N VAL A 23 10.86 15.45 -1.63
CA VAL A 23 11.60 14.98 -0.45
C VAL A 23 11.13 15.70 0.80
N ILE A 24 10.59 14.93 1.75
CA ILE A 24 10.35 15.40 3.11
C ILE A 24 11.62 15.18 3.93
N ASP A 25 12.30 16.27 4.25
CA ASP A 25 13.46 16.29 5.15
C ASP A 25 13.03 16.66 6.56
N SER A 26 13.14 15.73 7.51
CA SER A 26 12.87 15.98 8.92
C SER A 26 14.14 16.24 9.75
N GLY A 27 15.28 16.51 9.10
CA GLY A 27 16.61 16.69 9.68
C GLY A 27 17.27 15.40 10.19
N VAL A 28 16.47 14.42 10.64
CA VAL A 28 16.92 13.09 11.08
C VAL A 28 16.79 12.01 10.01
N ARG A 29 15.93 12.22 9.00
CA ARG A 29 15.76 11.31 7.84
C ARG A 29 15.11 12.03 6.66
N LYS A 30 15.34 11.49 5.46
CA LYS A 30 14.75 11.93 4.18
C LYS A 30 13.71 10.89 3.76
N VAL A 31 12.47 11.29 3.51
CA VAL A 31 11.36 10.40 3.13
C VAL A 31 10.70 10.90 1.85
N VAL A 32 10.38 9.97 0.94
CA VAL A 32 9.56 10.21 -0.25
C VAL A 32 8.31 9.33 -0.16
N PHE A 33 7.18 9.83 -0.67
CA PHE A 33 5.95 9.05 -0.79
C PHE A 33 5.81 8.49 -2.20
N VAL A 34 5.79 7.17 -2.34
CA VAL A 34 5.54 6.46 -3.60
C VAL A 34 4.04 6.23 -3.75
N SER A 35 3.49 6.57 -4.92
CA SER A 35 2.11 6.27 -5.33
C SER A 35 2.00 4.77 -5.65
N LEU A 36 1.09 4.08 -4.98
CA LEU A 36 0.75 2.68 -5.28
C LEU A 36 -0.50 2.57 -6.18
N GLY A 37 -1.00 3.71 -6.67
CA GLY A 37 -2.30 3.81 -7.34
C GLY A 37 -3.50 3.79 -6.36
N ASN A 38 -4.69 4.06 -6.89
CA ASN A 38 -5.97 4.02 -6.17
C ASN A 38 -6.01 4.88 -4.88
N GLY A 39 -5.23 5.96 -4.81
CA GLY A 39 -5.15 6.86 -3.64
C GLY A 39 -4.33 6.31 -2.46
N HIS A 40 -3.61 5.20 -2.65
CA HIS A 40 -2.70 4.63 -1.67
C HIS A 40 -1.28 5.15 -1.88
N PHE A 41 -0.60 5.47 -0.79
CA PHE A 41 0.76 5.98 -0.78
C PHE A 41 1.60 5.22 0.23
N GLN A 42 2.84 4.90 -0.14
CA GLN A 42 3.81 4.26 0.73
C GLN A 42 4.95 5.24 1.05
N PRO A 43 5.18 5.60 2.32
CA PRO A 43 6.40 6.31 2.71
C PRO A 43 7.60 5.39 2.54
N ARG A 44 8.70 5.94 2.02
CA ARG A 44 9.96 5.24 1.87
C ARG A 44 11.11 6.15 2.25
N ASP A 45 11.96 5.68 3.17
CA ASP A 45 13.20 6.35 3.50
C ASP A 45 14.15 6.27 2.29
N VAL A 46 14.77 7.40 1.93
CA VAL A 46 15.65 7.51 0.76
C VAL A 46 17.04 8.01 1.16
N ARG A 47 18.07 7.53 0.47
CA ARG A 47 19.43 8.02 0.62
C ARG A 47 19.77 8.89 -0.58
N LEU A 48 20.05 10.17 -0.34
CA LEU A 48 20.29 11.16 -1.39
C LEU A 48 21.78 11.46 -1.54
N GLY A 49 22.17 11.79 -2.77
CA GLY A 49 23.52 12.15 -3.18
C GLY A 49 23.68 13.64 -3.40
N ALA A 50 24.35 14.02 -4.48
CA ALA A 50 24.52 15.42 -4.84
C ALA A 50 23.19 16.08 -5.24
N GLU A 51 23.09 17.40 -5.00
CA GLU A 51 22.07 18.24 -5.62
C GLU A 51 22.50 18.53 -7.07
N GLY A 52 21.60 18.26 -8.02
CA GLY A 52 21.77 18.56 -9.44
C GLY A 52 21.46 20.01 -9.76
N ASN A 53 21.81 20.43 -10.98
CA ASN A 53 21.71 21.83 -11.42
C ASN A 53 20.26 22.38 -11.51
N GLN A 54 19.24 21.53 -11.31
CA GLN A 54 17.82 21.84 -11.56
C GLN A 54 16.93 21.67 -10.30
N ASN A 55 17.50 21.84 -9.09
CA ASN A 55 16.81 21.58 -7.82
C ASN A 55 16.30 20.13 -7.70
N GLU A 56 17.16 19.20 -8.09
CA GLU A 56 16.92 17.75 -8.03
C GLU A 56 17.95 17.09 -7.13
N TYR A 57 17.60 15.99 -6.47
CA TYR A 57 18.55 15.15 -5.76
C TYR A 57 18.81 13.85 -6.52
N GLN A 58 20.09 13.49 -6.66
CA GLN A 58 20.49 12.12 -6.97
C GLN A 58 19.96 11.17 -5.89
N VAL A 59 19.34 10.07 -6.30
CA VAL A 59 18.96 8.97 -5.42
C VAL A 59 20.07 7.93 -5.42
N LEU A 60 20.64 7.66 -4.24
CA LEU A 60 21.66 6.63 -4.02
C LEU A 60 21.10 5.32 -3.48
N ASP A 61 19.92 5.35 -2.85
CA ASP A 61 19.17 4.18 -2.42
C ASP A 61 17.72 4.56 -2.08
N GLY A 62 16.81 3.57 -2.11
CA GLY A 62 15.44 3.70 -1.61
C GLY A 62 14.35 3.97 -2.67
N LEU A 63 14.69 4.21 -3.94
CA LEU A 63 13.71 4.26 -5.05
C LEU A 63 14.23 3.49 -6.26
N LYS A 64 13.32 3.18 -7.19
CA LYS A 64 13.63 2.58 -8.49
C LYS A 64 13.09 3.46 -9.62
N GLU A 65 13.71 3.32 -10.79
CA GLU A 65 13.21 3.94 -12.02
C GLU A 65 11.77 3.49 -12.32
N GLY A 66 10.95 4.42 -12.79
CA GLY A 66 9.53 4.18 -13.08
C GLY A 66 8.60 4.16 -11.87
N GLU A 67 9.08 4.34 -10.63
CA GLU A 67 8.20 4.57 -9.49
C GLU A 67 7.61 5.99 -9.52
N GLU A 68 6.28 6.09 -9.42
CA GLU A 68 5.57 7.36 -9.33
C GLU A 68 5.66 7.93 -7.91
N ILE A 69 6.13 9.17 -7.76
CA ILE A 69 6.33 9.82 -6.46
C ILE A 69 5.44 11.05 -6.30
N VAL A 70 5.05 11.34 -5.06
CA VAL A 70 4.20 12.49 -4.73
C VAL A 70 5.05 13.72 -4.46
N LEU A 71 4.80 14.79 -5.22
CA LEU A 71 5.33 16.12 -4.95
C LEU A 71 4.61 16.70 -3.72
N SER A 72 5.36 17.28 -2.75
CA SER A 72 4.83 17.60 -1.41
C SER A 72 3.57 18.47 -1.43
N ALA A 73 3.44 19.37 -2.41
CA ALA A 73 2.26 20.23 -2.58
C ALA A 73 0.94 19.43 -2.72
N GLN A 74 0.96 18.32 -3.45
CA GLN A 74 -0.24 17.51 -3.69
C GLN A 74 -0.65 16.75 -2.42
N PHE A 75 0.32 16.26 -1.64
CA PHE A 75 0.03 15.59 -0.36
C PHE A 75 -0.56 16.55 0.69
N MET A 76 -0.07 17.79 0.76
CA MET A 76 -0.61 18.78 1.70
C MET A 76 -2.06 19.15 1.39
N LEU A 77 -2.40 19.30 0.10
CA LEU A 77 -3.77 19.60 -0.35
C LEU A 77 -4.74 18.45 -0.03
N ASP A 78 -4.32 17.21 -0.29
CA ASP A 78 -5.13 16.00 0.00
C ASP A 78 -5.26 15.77 1.52
N SER A 79 -4.21 16.05 2.31
CA SER A 79 -4.23 15.96 3.77
C SER A 79 -5.19 16.95 4.42
N GLU A 80 -5.25 18.20 3.95
CA GLU A 80 -6.26 19.16 4.41
C GLU A 80 -7.67 18.66 4.10
N SER A 81 -7.87 18.09 2.90
CA SER A 81 -9.17 17.59 2.45
C SER A 81 -9.66 16.41 3.30
N ARG A 82 -8.79 15.42 3.55
CA ARG A 82 -9.07 14.29 4.46
C ARG A 82 -9.33 14.75 5.90
N LEU A 83 -8.60 15.75 6.39
CA LEU A 83 -8.80 16.32 7.73
C LEU A 83 -10.16 17.04 7.83
N ARG A 84 -10.53 17.83 6.81
CA ARG A 84 -11.85 18.48 6.73
C ARG A 84 -12.98 17.44 6.73
N GLU A 85 -12.86 16.37 5.94
CA GLU A 85 -13.84 15.28 5.95
C GLU A 85 -13.95 14.59 7.31
N ALA A 86 -12.83 14.33 7.99
CA ALA A 86 -12.82 13.71 9.31
C ALA A 86 -13.51 14.62 10.35
N ILE A 87 -13.21 15.91 10.34
CA ILE A 87 -13.87 16.91 11.20
C ILE A 87 -15.37 16.98 10.90
N GLN A 88 -15.77 16.96 9.63
CA GLN A 88 -17.17 16.98 9.22
C GLN A 88 -17.93 15.76 9.80
N LYS A 89 -17.38 14.55 9.63
CA LYS A 89 -17.92 13.29 10.18
C LYS A 89 -17.96 13.23 11.71
N MET A 90 -17.15 14.05 12.40
CA MET A 90 -17.17 14.20 13.86
C MET A 90 -18.18 15.25 14.35
N LEU A 91 -18.51 16.26 13.53
CA LEU A 91 -19.51 17.29 13.82
C LEU A 91 -20.93 16.85 13.44
N GLU A 92 -21.09 15.92 12.50
CA GLU A 92 -22.37 15.29 12.18
C GLU A 92 -22.84 14.45 13.38
N PRO A 93 -23.96 14.82 14.06
CA PRO A 93 -24.46 14.02 15.15
C PRO A 93 -24.94 12.67 14.60
N GLN A 94 -24.38 11.57 15.12
CA GLN A 94 -24.87 10.23 14.77
C GLN A 94 -26.36 10.14 15.11
N LYS A 95 -27.19 10.22 14.06
CA LYS A 95 -28.63 10.06 14.15
C LYS A 95 -28.91 8.63 14.60
N PRO A 96 -29.50 8.38 15.79
CA PRO A 96 -29.79 7.03 16.21
C PRO A 96 -30.72 6.37 15.19
N ALA A 97 -30.38 5.15 14.78
CA ALA A 97 -31.31 4.34 14.00
C ALA A 97 -32.62 4.16 14.81
N PRO A 98 -33.80 4.27 14.19
CA PRO A 98 -35.05 4.06 14.92
C PRO A 98 -35.11 2.64 15.49
N ALA A 99 -35.26 2.53 16.81
CA ALA A 99 -35.56 1.25 17.44
C ALA A 99 -37.00 0.87 17.11
N GLU A 100 -37.17 -0.10 16.20
CA GLU A 100 -38.48 -0.70 15.93
C GLU A 100 -38.91 -1.54 17.14
N ASN A 101 -40.12 -1.28 17.62
CA ASN A 101 -40.54 -1.64 18.96
C ASN A 101 -41.53 -2.83 18.92
N ALA A 102 -41.08 -4.03 19.31
CA ALA A 102 -41.93 -5.19 19.50
C ALA A 102 -42.21 -5.40 21.00
N GLN A 103 -43.49 -5.49 21.36
CA GLN A 103 -43.99 -5.22 22.71
C GLN A 103 -44.25 -6.46 23.59
N THR A 104 -43.90 -6.31 24.88
CA THR A 104 -44.52 -6.89 26.11
C THR A 104 -44.60 -8.42 26.29
N GLY A 105 -44.09 -8.93 27.44
CA GLY A 105 -44.13 -10.37 27.74
C GLY A 105 -43.77 -10.89 29.14
N SER A 106 -43.98 -10.13 30.24
CA SER A 106 -44.02 -10.63 31.64
C SER A 106 -42.68 -11.11 32.32
N PRO A 107 -42.64 -11.24 33.67
CA PRO A 107 -41.40 -11.04 34.46
C PRO A 107 -40.69 -12.32 34.98
N ALA A 108 -39.44 -12.16 35.41
CA ALA A 108 -38.64 -13.14 36.16
C ALA A 108 -39.11 -13.32 37.62
N PRO A 109 -38.76 -14.44 38.30
CA PRO A 109 -37.66 -14.38 39.30
C PRO A 109 -36.78 -15.70 39.28
N PRO A 110 -35.93 -16.06 40.27
CA PRO A 110 -34.48 -16.06 40.05
C PRO A 110 -33.78 -17.41 40.41
N PRO A 111 -32.54 -17.48 40.95
CA PRO A 111 -31.39 -18.03 40.22
C PRO A 111 -30.92 -19.43 40.68
N GLY A 112 -30.57 -20.30 39.72
CA GLY A 112 -29.89 -21.59 39.96
C GLY A 112 -28.51 -21.66 39.30
N LYS A 113 -27.47 -21.92 40.09
CA LYS A 113 -26.10 -22.23 39.63
C LYS A 113 -25.94 -23.77 39.50
N PRO A 114 -24.80 -24.28 39.01
CA PRO A 114 -24.33 -24.27 37.62
C PRO A 114 -24.39 -25.70 37.00
N GLN A 115 -23.92 -25.85 35.76
CA GLN A 115 -23.83 -27.14 35.03
C GLN A 115 -23.07 -28.23 35.81
N PRO A 116 -23.39 -29.51 35.52
CA PRO A 116 -22.36 -30.43 35.05
C PRO A 116 -22.66 -30.95 33.65
N GLN A 117 -21.62 -31.04 32.83
CA GLN A 117 -21.64 -31.75 31.55
C GLN A 117 -21.63 -33.26 31.82
N THR A 118 -22.49 -34.01 31.14
CA THR A 118 -22.30 -35.45 30.93
C THR A 118 -22.51 -35.75 29.45
N HIS A 119 -21.57 -36.46 28.85
CA HIS A 119 -21.57 -36.76 27.42
C HIS A 119 -22.28 -38.08 27.17
N GLU A 120 -23.27 -38.11 26.27
CA GLU A 120 -23.66 -39.32 25.52
C GLU A 120 -24.71 -38.96 24.44
N GLY A 121 -24.22 -38.59 23.25
CA GLY A 121 -25.04 -38.33 22.07
C GLY A 121 -24.67 -39.30 20.95
N HIS A 122 -25.46 -40.36 20.78
CA HIS A 122 -25.30 -41.32 19.69
C HIS A 122 -25.70 -40.72 18.32
N SER A 123 -24.99 -41.19 17.30
CA SER A 123 -25.27 -41.21 15.85
C SER A 123 -26.61 -40.68 15.30
N ALA A 124 -26.52 -39.75 14.33
CA ALA A 124 -27.17 -39.75 13.01
C ALA A 124 -26.77 -38.43 12.31
N ASP A 125 -25.98 -38.41 11.23
CA ASP A 125 -26.29 -38.78 9.84
C ASP A 125 -26.39 -37.50 8.97
N GLN A 126 -26.02 -37.60 7.69
CA GLN A 126 -25.85 -36.51 6.71
C GLN A 126 -24.74 -35.50 7.04
N GLY A 127 -23.86 -35.10 6.13
CA GLY A 127 -23.72 -35.48 4.71
C GLY A 127 -23.04 -34.32 3.95
N GLY A 128 -21.85 -34.53 3.39
CA GLY A 128 -21.13 -33.46 2.67
C GLY A 128 -19.66 -33.78 2.44
N LEU A 129 -19.28 -33.92 1.17
CA LEU A 129 -17.97 -34.45 0.75
C LEU A 129 -16.79 -33.55 1.16
N LYS A 130 -15.66 -34.18 1.46
CA LYS A 130 -14.32 -33.58 1.47
C LYS A 130 -13.36 -34.47 0.68
N GLU A 131 -12.20 -33.91 0.34
CA GLU A 131 -11.04 -34.55 -0.31
C GLU A 131 -11.21 -34.80 -1.84
N GLN A 132 -10.20 -34.64 -2.70
CA GLN A 132 -8.79 -34.22 -2.60
C GLN A 132 -8.44 -33.41 -3.87
N LYS A 133 -7.79 -32.24 -3.81
CA LYS A 133 -6.33 -32.06 -3.88
C LYS A 133 -5.62 -32.92 -4.96
N MET A 134 -5.40 -32.36 -6.16
CA MET A 134 -4.42 -32.90 -7.12
C MET A 134 -3.76 -31.79 -7.98
N ALA A 135 -2.44 -31.78 -7.97
CA ALA A 135 -1.46 -31.09 -8.83
C ALA A 135 -0.13 -31.88 -8.65
N PRO A 136 0.87 -31.88 -9.57
CA PRO A 136 1.23 -30.91 -10.62
C PRO A 136 0.98 -31.49 -12.04
N ALA A 137 1.59 -31.12 -13.18
CA ALA A 137 2.76 -30.28 -13.52
C ALA A 137 2.65 -29.67 -14.95
N PRO A 138 3.52 -28.71 -15.35
CA PRO A 138 3.39 -28.04 -16.66
C PRO A 138 4.08 -28.79 -17.81
N GLU A 139 3.45 -28.78 -18.98
CA GLU A 139 4.02 -29.31 -20.23
C GLU A 139 5.01 -28.31 -20.87
N LYS A 140 6.08 -28.83 -21.46
CA LYS A 140 7.17 -28.04 -22.07
C LYS A 140 6.81 -27.65 -23.50
N VAL A 141 6.72 -26.36 -23.79
CA VAL A 141 6.73 -25.87 -25.18
C VAL A 141 8.18 -25.72 -25.63
N ALA A 142 8.65 -26.62 -26.50
CA ALA A 142 9.95 -26.51 -27.16
C ALA A 142 9.85 -25.66 -28.45
N PRO A 143 10.93 -24.99 -28.88
CA PRO A 143 10.87 -24.10 -30.04
C PRO A 143 10.85 -24.87 -31.37
N THR A 144 9.95 -24.48 -32.27
CA THR A 144 9.98 -24.94 -33.67
C THR A 144 10.94 -24.08 -34.48
N ASP A 145 12.07 -24.66 -34.89
CA ASP A 145 12.92 -24.09 -35.94
C ASP A 145 12.22 -24.23 -37.30
N HIS A 146 12.23 -23.14 -38.08
CA HIS A 146 11.98 -23.21 -39.52
C HIS A 146 12.95 -22.29 -40.26
N SER A 147 14.18 -22.79 -40.46
CA SER A 147 15.10 -22.32 -41.49
C SER A 147 14.45 -22.35 -42.90
N GLY A 148 14.57 -21.27 -43.69
CA GLY A 148 13.89 -21.22 -45.00
C GLY A 148 14.00 -19.94 -45.83
N HIS A 149 15.21 -19.56 -46.27
CA HIS A 149 15.52 -18.85 -47.53
C HIS A 149 14.71 -17.61 -48.02
N GLY A 150 15.42 -16.50 -48.28
CA GLY A 150 14.91 -15.37 -49.06
C GLY A 150 15.95 -14.29 -49.35
N ALA A 151 16.81 -14.51 -50.36
CA ALA A 151 17.80 -13.52 -50.81
C ALA A 151 17.29 -12.69 -52.00
N SER A 152 17.99 -11.59 -52.30
CA SER A 152 17.74 -10.57 -53.36
C SER A 152 16.78 -9.45 -52.92
N LYS A 153 16.98 -8.18 -53.31
CA LYS A 153 17.96 -7.63 -54.27
C LYS A 153 18.33 -6.19 -53.91
#